data_AF-A0A7S0SRL3-F1
#
_entry.id   AF-A0A7S0SRL3-F1
#
_cell.length_a   1.000
_cell.length_b   1.000
_cell.length_c   1.000
_cell.angle_alpha   90.00
_cell.angle_beta   90.00
_cell.angle_gamma   90.00
#
_symmetry.space_group_name_H-M   'P 1'
#
loop_
_entity.id
_entity.type
_entity.pdbx_description
1 polymer ?
#
loop_
_entity_poly.entity_id
_entity_poly.type
_entity_poly.pdbx_seq_one_letter_code
_entity_poly.pdbx_strand_id
1 'polypeptide(L)'
;MNNLEAARVMSVVDHTLGELSLMSLLTPSLLAHAEDLADIFGEEFTNAMVKHRDAHGDPVALKHTTLRLCRAAHPDVMPRLEQLSASAGVSPAFAAFLATMGDVRRKLNRRLHTTVEEETSVKENFEQVLSREKKAGKERLALENQLKVESRERRRQVSHTEEAETRIRDELAAIMNDSAAHAGNIRADAAQHSAAEDSTFQVQEETLSTQLTQLQVQLAAIQKEHKEEEMALRKKVSDNEKKLAGNLGDYDIEMGVIEKQLREEKGLYDVAKKQLTEYETHYNALRKEKEEAVAIKRDKEDAKEKEDTMAKRLDDAAIAIQKAWKVHRESAEKVAPKAKKKK
;
A
#
# COMPACT_ATOMS: atom_id res chain seq x y z
N MET A 1 -50.64 -25.30 90.27
CA MET A 1 -51.58 -25.70 91.33
C MET A 1 -50.81 -26.51 92.35
N ASN A 2 -50.67 -26.03 93.59
CA ASN A 2 -50.05 -26.82 94.67
C ASN A 2 -51.04 -27.90 95.06
N ASN A 3 -50.91 -29.09 94.48
CA ASN A 3 -51.72 -30.23 94.89
C ASN A 3 -51.39 -30.51 96.36
N LEU A 4 -52.34 -30.21 97.25
CA LEU A 4 -52.20 -30.38 98.69
C LEU A 4 -51.81 -31.83 99.02
N GLU A 5 -52.28 -32.79 98.22
CA GLU A 5 -51.94 -34.19 98.33
C GLU A 5 -50.49 -34.46 97.92
N ALA A 6 -49.99 -33.81 96.86
CA ALA A 6 -48.58 -33.88 96.48
C ALA A 6 -47.66 -33.35 97.58
N ALA A 7 -48.03 -32.23 98.20
CA ALA A 7 -47.28 -31.65 99.32
C ALA A 7 -47.29 -32.58 100.55
N ARG A 8 -48.43 -33.21 100.87
CA ARG A 8 -48.53 -34.21 101.95
C ARG A 8 -47.69 -35.45 101.67
N VAL A 9 -47.77 -35.99 100.45
CA VAL A 9 -46.99 -37.17 100.03
C VAL A 9 -45.49 -36.87 100.08
N MET A 10 -45.06 -35.71 99.57
CA MET A 10 -43.65 -35.29 99.65
C MET A 10 -43.20 -35.06 101.10
N SER A 11 -44.04 -34.48 101.96
CA SER A 11 -43.72 -34.31 103.39
C SER A 11 -43.52 -35.64 104.10
N VAL A 12 -44.30 -36.68 103.76
CA VAL A 12 -44.13 -38.03 104.33
C VAL A 12 -42.84 -38.69 103.81
N VAL A 13 -42.55 -38.53 102.52
CA VAL A 13 -41.31 -39.06 101.92
C VAL A 13 -40.07 -38.37 102.49
N ASP A 14 -40.12 -37.06 102.69
CA ASP A 14 -39.02 -36.29 103.27
C ASP A 14 -38.80 -36.65 104.75
N HIS A 15 -39.90 -36.85 105.50
CA HIS A 15 -39.83 -37.31 106.88
C HIS A 15 -39.22 -38.72 106.99
N THR A 16 -39.70 -39.67 106.19
CA THR A 16 -39.18 -41.05 106.20
C THR A 16 -37.72 -41.13 105.72
N LEU A 17 -37.33 -40.31 104.74
CA LEU A 17 -35.93 -40.20 104.31
C LEU A 17 -35.05 -39.59 105.42
N GLY A 18 -35.56 -38.63 106.19
CA GLY A 18 -34.90 -38.09 107.37
C GLY A 18 -34.69 -39.13 108.48
N GLU A 19 -35.73 -39.92 108.79
CA GLU A 19 -35.65 -41.01 109.77
C GLU A 19 -34.67 -42.10 109.32
N LEU A 20 -34.69 -42.49 108.04
CA LEU A 20 -33.72 -43.45 107.49
C LEU A 20 -32.30 -42.89 107.55
N SER A 21 -32.12 -41.60 107.27
CA SER A 21 -30.81 -40.94 107.35
C SER A 21 -30.29 -40.90 108.79
N LEU A 22 -31.16 -40.66 109.78
CA LEU A 22 -30.79 -40.78 111.19
C LEU A 22 -30.30 -42.20 111.51
N MET A 23 -31.04 -43.22 111.06
CA MET A 23 -30.70 -44.61 111.30
C MET A 23 -29.39 -45.05 110.63
N SER A 24 -28.99 -44.47 109.50
CA SER A 24 -27.66 -44.73 108.92
C SER A 24 -26.51 -44.29 109.80
N LEU A 25 -26.69 -43.20 110.54
CA LEU A 25 -25.63 -42.54 111.29
C LEU A 25 -25.38 -43.24 112.64
N LEU A 26 -26.36 -44.04 113.08
CA LEU A 26 -26.29 -44.87 114.28
C LEU A 26 -25.48 -46.14 113.99
N THR A 27 -24.16 -46.00 114.02
CA THR A 27 -23.24 -47.13 113.89
C THR A 27 -23.15 -47.92 115.21
N PRO A 28 -22.85 -49.23 115.19
CA PRO A 28 -22.70 -50.03 116.40
C PRO A 28 -21.62 -49.47 117.37
N SER A 29 -20.57 -48.86 116.81
CA SER A 29 -19.54 -48.17 117.58
C SER A 29 -20.05 -46.93 118.29
N LEU A 30 -20.92 -46.15 117.66
CA LEU A 30 -21.56 -44.98 118.29
C LEU A 30 -22.55 -45.40 119.39
N LEU A 31 -23.33 -46.46 119.14
CA LEU A 31 -24.26 -47.00 120.13
C LEU A 31 -23.53 -47.57 121.36
N ALA A 32 -22.34 -48.16 121.19
CA ALA A 32 -21.54 -48.67 122.30
C ALA A 32 -21.12 -47.57 123.29
N HIS A 33 -20.93 -46.33 122.81
CA HIS A 33 -20.52 -45.17 123.61
C HIS A 33 -21.70 -44.21 123.87
N ALA A 34 -22.94 -44.66 123.74
CA ALA A 34 -24.13 -43.80 123.86
C ALA A 34 -24.26 -43.11 125.23
N GLU A 35 -23.72 -43.71 126.29
CA GLU A 35 -23.75 -43.19 127.66
C GLU A 35 -22.83 -41.96 127.81
N ASP A 36 -21.70 -41.94 127.10
CA ASP A 36 -20.72 -40.84 127.12
C ASP A 36 -21.18 -39.62 126.29
N LEU A 37 -22.24 -39.79 125.50
CA LEU A 37 -22.75 -38.77 124.58
C LEU A 37 -23.94 -37.98 125.19
N ALA A 38 -24.26 -38.19 126.48
CA ALA A 38 -25.38 -37.56 127.17
C ALA A 38 -25.29 -36.03 127.17
N ASP A 39 -24.09 -35.49 127.34
CA ASP A 39 -23.83 -34.04 127.33
C ASP A 39 -23.99 -33.41 125.94
N ILE A 40 -23.91 -34.21 124.87
CA ILE A 40 -23.90 -33.74 123.48
C ILE A 40 -25.31 -33.81 122.86
N PHE A 41 -26.08 -34.85 123.16
CA PHE A 41 -27.40 -35.07 122.58
C PHE A 41 -28.57 -34.93 123.56
N GLY A 42 -28.28 -34.74 124.86
CA GLY A 42 -29.27 -34.67 125.92
C GLY A 42 -29.70 -36.06 126.41
N GLU A 43 -30.11 -36.13 127.68
CA GLU A 43 -30.44 -37.37 128.37
C GLU A 43 -31.57 -38.17 127.70
N GLU A 44 -32.53 -37.49 127.04
CA GLU A 44 -33.67 -38.18 126.42
C GLU A 44 -33.26 -38.98 125.18
N PHE A 45 -32.41 -38.41 124.33
CA PHE A 45 -31.91 -39.07 123.12
C PHE A 45 -30.91 -40.17 123.46
N THR A 46 -30.02 -39.95 124.42
CA THR A 46 -29.05 -40.96 124.84
C THR A 46 -29.70 -42.13 125.56
N ASN A 47 -30.70 -41.89 126.40
CA ASN A 47 -31.53 -42.96 126.96
C ASN A 47 -32.26 -43.77 125.86
N ALA A 48 -32.68 -43.11 124.77
CA ALA A 48 -33.25 -43.80 123.62
C ALA A 48 -32.20 -44.62 122.85
N MET A 49 -30.97 -44.11 122.70
CA MET A 49 -29.84 -44.85 122.08
C MET A 49 -29.43 -46.06 122.91
N VAL A 50 -29.31 -45.93 124.23
CA VAL A 50 -28.98 -47.04 125.14
C VAL A 50 -30.06 -48.12 125.07
N LYS A 51 -31.34 -47.74 125.13
CA LYS A 51 -32.45 -48.70 124.95
C LYS A 51 -32.43 -49.36 123.57
N HIS A 52 -32.04 -48.62 122.54
CA HIS A 52 -31.91 -49.17 121.18
C HIS A 52 -30.73 -50.14 121.05
N ARG A 53 -29.60 -49.85 121.70
CA ARG A 53 -28.45 -50.76 121.84
C ARG A 53 -28.84 -52.04 122.57
N ASP A 54 -29.53 -51.92 123.71
CA ASP A 54 -29.86 -53.08 124.54
C ASP A 54 -30.97 -53.95 123.91
N ALA A 55 -31.79 -53.36 123.03
CA ALA A 55 -32.76 -54.08 122.21
C ALA A 55 -32.14 -54.81 121.00
N HIS A 56 -30.81 -54.74 120.83
CA HIS A 56 -30.10 -55.40 119.73
C HIS A 56 -30.15 -56.93 119.89
N GLY A 57 -31.14 -57.55 119.25
CA GLY A 57 -31.37 -59.00 119.29
C GLY A 57 -32.85 -59.41 119.34
N ASP A 58 -33.76 -58.47 119.67
CA ASP A 58 -35.21 -58.68 119.63
C ASP A 58 -35.85 -57.78 118.55
N PRO A 59 -36.39 -58.35 117.46
CA PRO A 59 -36.94 -57.58 116.35
C PRO A 59 -38.19 -56.75 116.71
N VAL A 60 -38.96 -57.17 117.72
CA VAL A 60 -40.17 -56.45 118.15
C VAL A 60 -39.78 -55.25 119.01
N ALA A 61 -38.85 -55.44 119.95
CA ALA A 61 -38.29 -54.36 120.75
C ALA A 61 -37.49 -53.36 119.90
N LEU A 62 -36.79 -53.83 118.87
CA LEU A 62 -36.01 -52.98 117.96
C LEU A 62 -36.90 -51.98 117.22
N LYS A 63 -38.06 -52.41 116.70
CA LYS A 63 -39.00 -51.51 116.03
C LYS A 63 -39.50 -50.39 116.95
N HIS A 64 -39.87 -50.73 118.19
CA HIS A 64 -40.37 -49.75 119.15
C HIS A 64 -39.27 -48.79 119.62
N THR A 65 -38.04 -49.28 119.78
CA THR A 65 -36.90 -48.44 120.15
C THR A 65 -36.41 -47.57 119.00
N THR A 66 -36.40 -48.05 117.75
CA THR A 66 -36.13 -47.25 116.54
C THR A 66 -37.12 -46.10 116.42
N LEU A 67 -38.44 -46.37 116.54
CA LEU A 67 -39.45 -45.31 116.45
C LEU A 67 -39.34 -44.30 117.60
N ARG A 68 -39.02 -44.78 118.81
CA ARG A 68 -38.78 -43.90 119.96
C ARG A 68 -37.54 -43.03 119.75
N LEU A 69 -36.49 -43.57 119.15
CA LEU A 69 -35.25 -42.88 118.84
C LEU A 69 -35.44 -41.83 117.74
N CYS A 70 -36.15 -42.17 116.66
CA CYS A 70 -36.52 -41.21 115.61
C CYS A 70 -37.42 -40.08 116.14
N ARG A 71 -38.29 -40.35 117.12
CA ARG A 71 -39.12 -39.32 117.77
C ARG A 71 -38.35 -38.46 118.77
N ALA A 72 -37.38 -39.04 119.47
CA ALA A 72 -36.51 -38.32 120.39
C ALA A 72 -35.42 -37.50 119.68
N ALA A 73 -35.23 -37.73 118.37
CA ALA A 73 -34.29 -36.97 117.56
C ALA A 73 -34.81 -35.55 117.32
N HIS A 74 -34.12 -34.56 117.90
CA HIS A 74 -34.31 -33.16 117.56
C HIS A 74 -33.54 -32.76 116.29
N PRO A 75 -33.95 -31.68 115.59
CA PRO A 75 -33.26 -31.21 114.37
C PRO A 75 -31.76 -30.99 114.54
N ASP A 76 -31.32 -30.61 115.75
CA ASP A 76 -29.91 -30.33 116.07
C ASP A 76 -29.06 -31.59 116.31
N VAL A 77 -29.71 -32.76 116.43
CA VAL A 77 -29.06 -34.05 116.69
C VAL A 77 -28.41 -34.60 115.42
N MET A 78 -29.05 -34.41 114.26
CA MET A 78 -28.58 -34.89 112.96
C MET A 78 -27.17 -34.38 112.56
N PRO A 79 -26.90 -33.06 112.53
CA PRO A 79 -25.57 -32.57 112.12
C PRO A 79 -24.47 -32.99 113.10
N ARG A 80 -24.80 -33.13 114.39
CA ARG A 80 -23.87 -33.61 115.42
C ARG A 80 -23.57 -35.11 115.28
N LEU A 81 -24.58 -35.92 114.91
CA LEU A 81 -24.40 -37.33 114.58
C LEU A 81 -23.60 -37.53 113.29
N GLU A 82 -23.83 -36.72 112.26
CA GLU A 82 -23.04 -36.74 111.03
C GLU A 82 -21.56 -36.47 111.30
N GLN A 83 -21.26 -35.50 112.17
CA GLN A 83 -19.89 -35.16 112.54
C GLN A 83 -19.18 -36.28 113.33
N LEU A 84 -19.91 -37.02 114.17
CA LEU A 84 -19.37 -38.14 114.96
C LEU A 84 -19.31 -39.46 114.17
N SER A 85 -20.24 -39.68 113.25
CA SER A 85 -20.27 -40.88 112.40
C SER A 85 -19.31 -40.77 111.20
N ALA A 86 -18.81 -39.57 110.88
CA ALA A 86 -17.79 -39.35 109.85
C ALA A 86 -16.51 -40.18 110.07
N SER A 87 -16.18 -40.56 111.31
CA SER A 87 -15.04 -41.43 111.63
C SER A 87 -15.37 -42.93 111.63
N ALA A 88 -16.65 -43.31 111.76
CA ALA A 88 -17.10 -44.70 111.84
C ALA A 88 -17.59 -45.27 110.50
N GLY A 89 -17.98 -44.39 109.56
CA GLY A 89 -18.45 -44.76 108.23
C GLY A 89 -19.87 -45.34 108.24
N VAL A 90 -20.75 -44.79 107.41
CA VAL A 90 -22.07 -45.39 107.14
C VAL A 90 -21.86 -46.67 106.33
N SER A 91 -22.61 -47.72 106.62
CA SER A 91 -22.59 -48.96 105.83
C SER A 91 -22.80 -48.66 104.33
N PRO A 92 -21.91 -49.11 103.43
CA PRO A 92 -22.02 -48.83 101.98
C PRO A 92 -23.35 -49.28 101.38
N ALA A 93 -23.91 -50.38 101.88
CA ALA A 93 -25.22 -50.89 101.44
C ALA A 93 -26.37 -49.93 101.81
N PHE A 94 -26.30 -49.31 102.98
CA PHE A 94 -27.32 -48.38 103.45
C PHE A 94 -27.18 -47.00 102.78
N ALA A 95 -25.95 -46.55 102.52
CA ALA A 95 -25.70 -45.33 101.75
C ALA A 95 -26.24 -45.42 100.30
N ALA A 96 -26.06 -46.58 99.64
CA ALA A 96 -26.66 -46.83 98.33
C ALA A 96 -28.20 -46.86 98.36
N PHE A 97 -28.77 -47.40 99.45
CA PHE A 97 -30.22 -47.38 99.66
C PHE A 97 -30.76 -45.96 99.84
N LEU A 98 -30.09 -45.09 100.61
CA LEU A 98 -30.48 -43.68 100.74
C LEU A 98 -30.37 -42.92 99.42
N ALA A 99 -29.34 -43.17 98.62
CA ALA A 99 -29.19 -42.55 97.30
C ALA A 99 -30.34 -42.93 96.35
N THR A 100 -30.71 -44.22 96.32
CA THR A 100 -31.85 -44.68 95.50
C THR A 100 -33.19 -44.13 96.01
N MET A 101 -33.39 -44.00 97.32
CA MET A 101 -34.57 -43.31 97.87
C MET A 101 -34.59 -41.81 97.53
N GLY A 102 -33.43 -41.15 97.48
CA GLY A 102 -33.29 -39.79 96.97
C GLY A 102 -33.70 -39.66 95.50
N ASP A 103 -33.35 -40.63 94.66
CA ASP A 103 -33.80 -40.70 93.26
C ASP A 103 -35.30 -40.90 93.13
N VAL A 104 -35.87 -41.77 93.95
CA VAL A 104 -37.32 -42.00 94.01
C VAL A 104 -38.04 -40.72 94.42
N ARG A 105 -37.56 -40.02 95.46
CA ARG A 105 -38.07 -38.70 95.88
C ARG A 105 -38.06 -37.71 94.73
N ARG A 106 -36.95 -37.58 93.99
CA ARG A 106 -36.84 -36.66 92.84
C ARG A 106 -37.83 -37.00 91.72
N LYS A 107 -37.98 -38.28 91.38
CA LYS A 107 -38.93 -38.75 90.36
C LYS A 107 -40.38 -38.54 90.79
N LEU A 108 -40.71 -38.82 92.05
CA LEU A 108 -42.04 -38.63 92.63
C LEU A 108 -42.40 -37.15 92.66
N ASN A 109 -41.46 -36.29 93.08
CA ASN A 109 -41.65 -34.84 93.09
C ASN A 109 -41.95 -34.32 91.68
N ARG A 110 -41.18 -34.76 90.68
CA ARG A 110 -41.40 -34.38 89.28
C ARG A 110 -42.78 -34.82 88.79
N ARG A 111 -43.17 -36.08 89.02
CA ARG A 111 -44.46 -36.61 88.57
C ARG A 111 -45.67 -36.01 89.26
N LEU A 112 -45.54 -35.67 90.54
CA LEU A 112 -46.61 -35.03 91.31
C LEU A 112 -46.80 -33.54 90.95
N HIS A 113 -45.78 -32.91 90.37
CA HIS A 113 -45.81 -31.49 89.98
C HIS A 113 -45.95 -31.26 88.47
N THR A 114 -45.81 -32.29 87.63
CA THR A 114 -46.13 -32.20 86.20
C THR A 114 -47.62 -32.34 85.98
N THR A 115 -48.23 -31.36 85.33
CA THR A 115 -49.65 -31.45 84.96
C THR A 115 -49.83 -32.26 83.67
N VAL A 116 -51.03 -32.81 83.46
CA VAL A 116 -51.36 -33.52 82.21
C VAL A 116 -51.25 -32.58 81.01
N GLU A 117 -51.60 -31.31 81.19
CA GLU A 117 -51.49 -30.25 80.16
C GLU A 117 -50.03 -29.96 79.78
N GLU A 118 -49.12 -29.93 80.75
CA GLU A 118 -47.68 -29.80 80.50
C GLU A 118 -47.14 -31.02 79.73
N GLU A 119 -47.55 -32.23 80.08
CA GLU A 119 -47.13 -33.44 79.36
C GLU A 119 -47.67 -33.48 77.92
N THR A 120 -48.93 -33.07 77.70
CA THR A 120 -49.49 -32.96 76.34
C THR A 120 -48.81 -31.86 75.54
N SER A 121 -48.54 -30.71 76.15
CA SER A 121 -47.82 -29.61 75.49
C SER A 121 -46.40 -30.01 75.10
N VAL A 122 -45.68 -30.76 75.94
CA VAL A 122 -44.35 -31.28 75.61
C VAL A 122 -44.41 -32.25 74.43
N LYS A 123 -45.42 -33.13 74.38
CA LYS A 123 -45.61 -34.05 73.25
C LYS A 123 -45.94 -33.30 71.95
N GLU A 124 -46.87 -32.36 71.99
CA GLU A 124 -47.25 -31.56 70.82
C GLU A 124 -46.08 -30.72 70.30
N ASN A 125 -45.32 -30.08 71.19
CA ASN A 125 -44.11 -29.35 70.83
C ASN A 125 -43.07 -30.27 70.19
N PHE A 126 -42.87 -31.47 70.73
CA PHE A 126 -41.95 -32.45 70.17
C PHE A 126 -42.38 -32.89 68.76
N GLU A 127 -43.66 -33.19 68.56
CA GLU A 127 -44.20 -33.53 67.24
C GLU A 127 -44.07 -32.37 66.25
N GLN A 128 -44.32 -31.14 66.70
CA GLN A 128 -44.14 -29.94 65.88
C GLN A 128 -42.68 -29.78 65.46
N VAL A 129 -41.72 -29.94 66.38
CA VAL A 129 -40.28 -29.88 66.08
C VAL A 129 -39.90 -30.98 65.10
N LEU A 130 -40.33 -32.23 65.30
CA LEU A 130 -40.10 -33.32 64.37
C LEU A 130 -40.66 -33.02 62.97
N SER A 131 -41.85 -32.43 62.89
CA SER A 131 -42.46 -32.07 61.60
C SER A 131 -41.64 -30.99 60.88
N ARG A 132 -41.14 -30.00 61.62
CA ARG A 132 -40.28 -28.92 61.09
C ARG A 132 -38.93 -29.47 60.65
N GLU A 133 -38.31 -30.33 61.45
CA GLU A 133 -37.04 -30.98 61.12
C GLU A 133 -37.18 -31.85 59.86
N LYS A 134 -38.27 -32.63 59.74
CA LYS A 134 -38.56 -33.40 58.51
C LYS A 134 -38.72 -32.50 57.28
N LYS A 135 -39.42 -31.35 57.40
CA LYS A 135 -39.58 -30.39 56.29
C LYS A 135 -38.25 -29.77 55.92
N ALA A 136 -37.51 -29.24 56.90
CA ALA A 136 -36.18 -28.67 56.69
C ALA A 136 -35.20 -29.69 56.08
N GLY A 137 -35.27 -30.96 56.49
CA GLY A 137 -34.48 -32.04 55.90
C GLY A 137 -34.78 -32.28 54.42
N LYS A 138 -36.06 -32.26 54.03
CA LYS A 138 -36.48 -32.36 52.62
C LYS A 138 -36.03 -31.16 51.81
N GLU A 139 -36.19 -29.95 52.33
CA GLU A 139 -35.75 -28.70 51.69
C GLU A 139 -34.22 -28.67 51.51
N ARG A 140 -33.47 -29.06 52.55
CA ARG A 140 -32.00 -29.17 52.49
C ARG A 140 -31.58 -30.14 51.38
N LEU A 141 -32.23 -31.31 51.29
CA LEU A 141 -31.91 -32.30 50.27
C LEU A 141 -32.30 -31.82 48.86
N ALA A 142 -33.42 -31.10 48.71
CA ALA A 142 -33.82 -30.49 47.45
C ALA A 142 -32.82 -29.42 46.99
N LEU A 143 -32.40 -28.52 47.88
CA LEU A 143 -31.40 -27.49 47.60
C LEU A 143 -30.02 -28.10 47.29
N GLU A 144 -29.62 -29.15 48.00
CA GLU A 144 -28.37 -29.85 47.74
C GLU A 144 -28.37 -30.51 46.35
N ASN A 145 -29.50 -31.11 45.94
CA ASN A 145 -29.66 -31.66 44.60
C ASN A 145 -29.66 -30.57 43.52
N GLN A 146 -30.37 -29.46 43.75
CA GLN A 146 -30.37 -28.32 42.83
C GLN A 146 -28.97 -27.73 42.66
N LEU A 147 -28.24 -27.54 43.77
CA LEU A 147 -26.85 -27.08 43.75
C LEU A 147 -25.95 -28.01 42.93
N LYS A 148 -26.12 -29.35 43.08
CA LYS A 148 -25.36 -30.34 42.30
C LYS A 148 -25.66 -30.25 40.81
N VAL A 149 -26.93 -30.07 40.42
CA VAL A 149 -27.33 -29.93 39.01
C VAL A 149 -26.77 -28.63 38.43
N GLU A 150 -26.99 -27.50 39.10
CA GLU A 150 -26.46 -26.19 38.69
C GLU A 150 -24.94 -26.18 38.58
N SER A 151 -24.24 -26.81 39.53
CA SER A 151 -22.78 -26.92 39.49
C SER A 151 -22.28 -27.75 38.31
N ARG A 152 -23.01 -28.82 37.93
CA ARG A 152 -22.69 -29.62 36.75
C ARG A 152 -22.96 -28.87 35.46
N GLU A 153 -24.07 -28.15 35.40
CA GLU A 153 -24.44 -27.38 34.21
C GLU A 153 -23.47 -26.22 33.97
N ARG A 154 -23.11 -25.47 35.02
CA ARG A 154 -22.07 -24.45 34.93
C ARG A 154 -20.73 -25.01 34.47
N ARG A 155 -20.31 -26.17 34.99
CA ARG A 155 -19.06 -26.82 34.52
C ARG A 155 -19.11 -27.17 33.04
N ARG A 156 -20.25 -27.65 32.53
CA ARG A 156 -20.43 -27.94 31.10
C ARG A 156 -20.37 -26.67 30.26
N GLN A 157 -21.04 -25.60 30.70
CA GLN A 157 -21.00 -24.31 30.02
C GLN A 157 -19.59 -23.74 29.97
N VAL A 158 -18.86 -23.76 31.10
CA VAL A 158 -17.46 -23.34 31.18
C VAL A 158 -16.60 -24.15 30.21
N SER A 159 -16.69 -25.48 30.23
CA SER A 159 -15.97 -26.35 29.29
C SER A 159 -16.28 -26.01 27.83
N HIS A 160 -17.56 -25.76 27.51
CA HIS A 160 -17.96 -25.41 26.15
C HIS A 160 -17.41 -24.04 25.71
N THR A 161 -17.44 -23.05 26.60
CA THR A 161 -16.85 -21.74 26.32
C THR A 161 -15.33 -21.80 26.19
N GLU A 162 -14.65 -22.59 27.01
CA GLU A 162 -13.19 -22.80 26.92
C GLU A 162 -12.80 -23.47 25.60
N GLU A 163 -13.57 -24.47 25.15
CA GLU A 163 -13.40 -25.10 23.84
C GLU A 163 -13.64 -24.12 22.67
N ALA A 164 -14.66 -23.25 22.78
CA ALA A 164 -14.92 -22.24 21.77
C ALA A 164 -13.80 -21.18 21.73
N GLU A 165 -13.33 -20.72 22.88
CA GLU A 165 -12.23 -19.76 22.97
C GLU A 165 -10.92 -20.32 22.39
N THR A 166 -10.60 -21.58 22.67
CA THR A 166 -9.40 -22.23 22.13
C THR A 166 -9.48 -22.34 20.60
N ARG A 167 -10.62 -22.77 20.04
CA ARG A 167 -10.83 -22.78 18.57
C ARG A 167 -10.67 -21.40 17.94
N ILE A 168 -11.28 -20.37 18.53
CA ILE A 168 -11.17 -18.99 18.00
C ILE A 168 -9.73 -18.49 18.06
N ARG A 169 -8.98 -18.80 19.13
CA ARG A 169 -7.54 -18.45 19.24
C ARG A 169 -6.71 -19.14 18.15
N ASP A 170 -6.99 -20.42 17.88
CA ASP A 170 -6.29 -21.19 16.84
C ASP A 170 -6.60 -20.65 15.44
N GLU A 171 -7.88 -20.36 15.15
CA GLU A 171 -8.31 -19.75 13.88
C GLU A 171 -7.67 -18.37 13.67
N LEU A 172 -7.62 -17.54 14.72
CA LEU A 172 -6.99 -16.23 14.67
C LEU A 172 -5.48 -16.35 14.41
N ALA A 173 -4.81 -17.30 15.06
CA ALA A 173 -3.39 -17.56 14.82
C ALA A 173 -3.13 -18.04 13.38
N ALA A 174 -3.99 -18.91 12.85
CA ALA A 174 -3.91 -19.35 11.44
C ALA A 174 -4.08 -18.17 10.48
N ILE A 175 -5.12 -17.35 10.67
CA ILE A 175 -5.38 -16.17 9.83
C ILE A 175 -4.20 -15.17 9.90
N MET A 176 -3.64 -14.94 11.09
CA MET A 176 -2.49 -14.05 11.25
C MET A 176 -1.26 -14.58 10.51
N ASN A 177 -0.97 -15.88 10.61
CA ASN A 177 0.16 -16.49 9.92
C ASN A 177 -0.03 -16.47 8.40
N ASP A 178 -1.22 -16.82 7.92
CA ASP A 178 -1.55 -16.81 6.49
C ASP A 178 -1.51 -15.38 5.92
N SER A 179 -2.04 -14.41 6.65
CA SER A 179 -1.99 -13.00 6.26
C SER A 179 -0.55 -12.47 6.21
N ALA A 180 0.27 -12.81 7.21
CA ALA A 180 1.68 -12.44 7.23
C ALA A 180 2.47 -13.08 6.08
N ALA A 181 2.24 -14.37 5.80
CA ALA A 181 2.84 -15.07 4.67
C ALA A 181 2.40 -14.46 3.33
N HIS A 182 1.11 -14.18 3.17
CA HIS A 182 0.57 -13.56 1.95
C HIS A 182 1.12 -12.15 1.73
N ALA A 183 1.20 -11.33 2.78
CA ALA A 183 1.82 -10.01 2.72
C ALA A 183 3.32 -10.10 2.39
N GLY A 184 4.03 -11.11 2.91
CA GLY A 184 5.41 -11.41 2.57
C GLY A 184 5.59 -11.74 1.09
N ASN A 185 4.74 -12.62 0.55
CA ASN A 185 4.77 -13.00 -0.86
C ASN A 185 4.48 -11.82 -1.79
N ILE A 186 3.45 -11.02 -1.50
CA ILE A 186 3.14 -9.81 -2.30
C ILE A 186 4.34 -8.85 -2.34
N ARG A 187 5.03 -8.64 -1.21
CA ARG A 187 6.22 -7.77 -1.18
C ARG A 187 7.38 -8.36 -1.98
N ALA A 188 7.61 -9.66 -1.89
CA ALA A 188 8.65 -10.33 -2.65
C ALA A 188 8.37 -10.25 -4.16
N ASP A 189 7.14 -10.53 -4.57
CA ASP A 189 6.69 -10.45 -5.96
C ASP A 189 6.80 -9.01 -6.49
N ALA A 190 6.34 -8.02 -5.71
CA ALA A 190 6.46 -6.61 -6.08
C ALA A 190 7.92 -6.16 -6.22
N ALA A 191 8.80 -6.59 -5.31
CA ALA A 191 10.23 -6.28 -5.40
C ALA A 191 10.88 -6.94 -6.61
N GLN A 192 10.51 -8.19 -6.92
CA GLN A 192 11.01 -8.90 -8.10
C GLN A 192 10.52 -8.24 -9.40
N HIS A 193 9.25 -7.84 -9.46
CA HIS A 193 8.69 -7.12 -10.61
C HIS A 193 9.38 -5.77 -10.80
N SER A 194 9.53 -4.97 -9.74
CA SER A 194 10.25 -3.70 -9.80
C SER A 194 11.68 -3.88 -10.30
N ALA A 195 12.42 -4.85 -9.77
CA ALA A 195 13.80 -5.10 -10.20
C ALA A 195 13.90 -5.55 -11.66
N ALA A 196 12.93 -6.35 -12.13
CA ALA A 196 12.85 -6.77 -13.53
C ALA A 196 12.53 -5.57 -14.44
N GLU A 197 11.56 -4.75 -14.06
CA GLU A 197 11.20 -3.53 -14.80
C GLU A 197 12.37 -2.55 -14.86
N ASP A 198 13.05 -2.29 -13.75
CA ASP A 198 14.24 -1.42 -13.69
C ASP A 198 15.35 -1.92 -14.62
N SER A 199 15.61 -3.24 -14.63
CA SER A 199 16.59 -3.83 -15.55
C SER A 199 16.17 -3.67 -17.02
N THR A 200 14.90 -3.90 -17.34
CA THR A 200 14.40 -3.70 -18.71
C THR A 200 14.47 -2.23 -19.13
N PHE A 201 14.18 -1.30 -18.22
CA PHE A 201 14.25 0.13 -18.47
C PHE A 201 15.69 0.58 -18.72
N GLN A 202 16.64 0.13 -17.91
CA GLN A 202 18.06 0.40 -18.11
C GLN A 202 18.55 -0.06 -19.48
N VAL A 203 18.19 -1.28 -19.90
CA VAL A 203 18.56 -1.80 -21.23
C VAL A 203 17.95 -0.95 -22.36
N GLN A 204 16.71 -0.48 -22.20
CA GLN A 204 16.07 0.41 -23.18
C GLN A 204 16.75 1.79 -23.22
N GLU A 205 17.10 2.35 -22.06
CA GLU A 205 17.80 3.63 -21.96
C GLU A 205 19.18 3.55 -22.63
N GLU A 206 19.94 2.49 -22.35
CA GLU A 206 21.22 2.23 -23.02
C GLU A 206 21.04 2.10 -24.53
N THR A 207 20.06 1.31 -24.98
CA THR A 207 19.76 1.13 -26.41
C THR A 207 19.42 2.46 -27.08
N LEU A 208 18.54 3.27 -26.48
CA LEU A 208 18.17 4.58 -27.04
C LEU A 208 19.35 5.56 -27.03
N SER A 209 20.18 5.55 -25.99
CA SER A 209 21.37 6.40 -25.91
C SER A 209 22.40 6.05 -27.01
N THR A 210 22.60 4.76 -27.27
CA THR A 210 23.49 4.30 -28.37
C THR A 210 22.93 4.70 -29.74
N GLN A 211 21.62 4.60 -29.96
CA GLN A 211 21.00 5.08 -31.20
C GLN A 211 21.13 6.60 -31.37
N LEU A 212 20.93 7.37 -30.29
CA LEU A 212 21.04 8.82 -30.32
C LEU A 212 22.47 9.25 -30.68
N THR A 213 23.48 8.64 -30.05
CA THR A 213 24.89 8.90 -30.36
C THR A 213 25.24 8.49 -31.78
N GLN A 214 24.74 7.35 -32.27
CA GLN A 214 24.94 6.92 -33.66
C GLN A 214 24.34 7.93 -34.67
N LEU A 215 23.11 8.38 -34.43
CA LEU A 215 22.45 9.38 -35.28
C LEU A 215 23.18 10.73 -35.25
N GLN A 216 23.70 11.15 -34.09
CA GLN A 216 24.52 12.36 -33.99
C GLN A 216 25.80 12.25 -34.82
N VAL A 217 26.47 11.10 -34.77
CA VAL A 217 27.68 10.85 -35.58
C VAL A 217 27.34 10.85 -37.07
N GLN A 218 26.25 10.19 -37.48
CA GLN A 218 25.80 10.18 -38.87
C GLN A 218 25.47 11.58 -39.38
N LEU A 219 24.74 12.38 -38.59
CA LEU A 219 24.41 13.76 -38.94
C LEU A 219 25.67 14.62 -39.07
N ALA A 220 26.63 14.49 -38.15
CA ALA A 220 27.90 15.21 -38.23
C ALA A 220 28.71 14.81 -39.47
N ALA A 221 28.72 13.53 -39.84
CA ALA A 221 29.37 13.04 -41.05
C ALA A 221 28.74 13.63 -42.31
N ILE A 222 27.42 13.58 -42.44
CA ILE A 222 26.66 14.14 -43.58
C ILE A 222 26.88 15.65 -43.68
N GLN A 223 26.84 16.38 -42.56
CA GLN A 223 27.12 17.82 -42.56
C GLN A 223 28.55 18.14 -43.03
N LYS A 224 29.52 17.31 -42.66
CA LYS A 224 30.91 17.48 -43.09
C LYS A 224 31.04 17.20 -44.59
N GLU A 225 30.46 16.10 -45.07
CA GLU A 225 30.46 15.73 -46.49
C GLU A 225 29.85 16.84 -47.35
N HIS A 226 28.65 17.34 -47.00
CA HIS A 226 28.03 18.44 -47.73
C HIS A 226 28.85 19.73 -47.71
N LYS A 227 29.52 20.06 -46.59
CA LYS A 227 30.44 21.22 -46.55
C LYS A 227 31.62 21.05 -47.50
N GLU A 228 32.19 19.85 -47.58
CA GLU A 228 33.31 19.55 -48.48
C GLU A 228 32.86 19.58 -49.94
N GLU A 229 31.71 19.00 -50.27
CA GLU A 229 31.09 19.05 -51.60
C GLU A 229 30.78 20.49 -52.02
N GLU A 230 30.17 21.28 -51.13
CA GLU A 230 29.83 22.67 -51.39
C GLU A 230 31.09 23.51 -51.63
N MET A 231 32.14 23.34 -50.82
CA MET A 231 33.44 24.00 -51.03
C MET A 231 34.06 23.61 -52.37
N ALA A 232 33.99 22.33 -52.74
CA ALA A 232 34.51 21.84 -54.02
C ALA A 232 33.74 22.43 -55.21
N LEU A 233 32.41 22.52 -55.11
CA LEU A 233 31.57 23.16 -56.14
C LEU A 233 31.85 24.66 -56.24
N ARG A 234 31.93 25.38 -55.12
CA ARG A 234 32.27 26.81 -55.10
C ARG A 234 33.63 27.07 -55.76
N LYS A 235 34.62 26.22 -55.51
CA LYS A 235 35.94 26.30 -56.17
C LYS A 235 35.83 26.06 -57.68
N LYS A 236 35.12 25.01 -58.11
CA LYS A 236 34.90 24.72 -59.54
C LYS A 236 34.19 25.87 -60.26
N VAL A 237 33.18 26.47 -59.63
CA VAL A 237 32.46 27.65 -60.17
C VAL A 237 33.44 28.80 -60.33
N SER A 238 34.22 29.15 -59.31
CA SER A 238 35.22 30.23 -59.40
C SER A 238 36.28 29.98 -60.48
N ASP A 239 36.76 28.75 -60.63
CA ASP A 239 37.74 28.40 -61.66
C ASP A 239 37.13 28.49 -63.07
N ASN A 240 35.87 28.07 -63.24
CA ASN A 240 35.15 28.19 -64.50
C ASN A 240 34.83 29.65 -64.85
N GLU A 241 34.44 30.47 -63.88
CA GLU A 241 34.22 31.91 -64.05
C GLU A 241 35.51 32.60 -64.50
N LYS A 242 36.66 32.28 -63.89
CA LYS A 242 37.97 32.81 -64.32
C LYS A 242 38.32 32.40 -65.75
N LYS A 243 38.08 31.13 -66.12
CA LYS A 243 38.30 30.65 -67.50
C LYS A 243 37.40 31.36 -68.50
N LEU A 244 36.11 31.52 -68.17
CA LEU A 244 35.16 32.22 -69.02
C LEU A 244 35.55 33.69 -69.20
N ALA A 245 35.96 34.37 -68.12
CA ALA A 245 36.45 35.74 -68.17
C ALA A 245 37.72 35.86 -69.04
N GLY A 246 38.65 34.89 -68.95
CA GLY A 246 39.82 34.82 -69.83
C GLY A 246 39.44 34.67 -71.30
N ASN A 247 38.60 33.69 -71.62
CA ASN A 247 38.13 33.44 -72.98
C ASN A 247 37.37 34.64 -73.57
N LEU A 248 36.56 35.33 -72.77
CA LEU A 248 35.88 36.56 -73.19
C LEU A 248 36.90 37.68 -73.47
N GLY A 249 37.91 37.84 -72.61
CA GLY A 249 38.98 38.81 -72.83
C GLY A 249 39.77 38.54 -74.11
N ASP A 250 40.12 37.28 -74.38
CA ASP A 250 40.80 36.88 -75.62
C ASP A 250 39.91 37.15 -76.84
N TYR A 251 38.62 36.81 -76.77
CA TYR A 251 37.64 37.11 -77.82
C TYR A 251 37.51 38.62 -78.08
N ASP A 252 37.42 39.44 -77.05
CA ASP A 252 37.34 40.90 -77.18
C ASP A 252 38.60 41.48 -77.86
N ILE A 253 39.78 40.95 -77.54
CA ILE A 253 41.05 41.33 -78.20
C ILE A 253 41.02 40.94 -79.67
N GLU A 254 40.67 39.68 -79.99
CA GLU A 254 40.59 39.18 -81.37
C GLU A 254 39.59 39.99 -82.20
N MET A 255 38.40 40.24 -81.66
CA MET A 255 37.39 41.07 -82.31
C MET A 255 37.88 42.49 -82.56
N GLY A 256 38.58 43.10 -81.59
CA GLY A 256 39.21 44.41 -81.77
C GLY A 256 40.27 44.44 -82.88
N VAL A 257 41.07 43.37 -83.02
CA VAL A 257 42.04 43.21 -84.12
C VAL A 257 41.32 43.08 -85.46
N ILE A 258 40.29 42.24 -85.55
CA ILE A 258 39.50 42.05 -86.76
C ILE A 258 38.81 43.35 -87.18
N GLU A 259 38.22 44.10 -86.25
CA GLU A 259 37.60 45.40 -86.53
C GLU A 259 38.61 46.41 -87.07
N LYS A 260 39.83 46.42 -86.52
CA LYS A 260 40.91 47.27 -87.01
C LYS A 260 41.32 46.89 -88.43
N GLN A 261 41.53 45.60 -88.69
CA GLN A 261 41.85 45.09 -90.03
C GLN A 261 40.75 45.44 -91.03
N LEU A 262 39.48 45.21 -90.68
CA LEU A 262 38.34 45.55 -91.53
C LEU A 262 38.29 47.06 -91.85
N ARG A 263 38.65 47.92 -90.88
CA ARG A 263 38.72 49.37 -91.08
C ARG A 263 39.85 49.76 -92.02
N GLU A 264 41.03 49.15 -91.86
CA GLU A 264 42.18 49.34 -92.75
C GLU A 264 41.87 48.89 -94.18
N GLU A 265 41.32 47.69 -94.37
CA GLU A 265 40.92 47.17 -95.68
C GLU A 265 39.83 48.01 -96.34
N LYS A 266 38.80 48.44 -95.59
CA LYS A 266 37.78 49.37 -96.10
C LYS A 266 38.41 50.69 -96.54
N GLY A 267 39.35 51.22 -95.77
CA GLY A 267 40.10 52.42 -96.14
C GLY A 267 40.87 52.26 -97.45
N LEU A 268 41.57 51.13 -97.63
CA LEU A 268 42.26 50.80 -98.88
C LEU A 268 41.28 50.63 -100.06
N TYR A 269 40.16 49.94 -99.83
CA TYR A 269 39.10 49.78 -100.82
C TYR A 269 38.54 51.13 -101.28
N ASP A 270 38.27 52.05 -100.34
CA ASP A 270 37.76 53.38 -100.67
C ASP A 270 38.77 54.22 -101.47
N VAL A 271 40.07 54.10 -101.15
CA VAL A 271 41.14 54.74 -101.94
C VAL A 271 41.21 54.15 -103.34
N ALA A 272 41.24 52.83 -103.48
CA ALA A 272 41.26 52.15 -104.77
C ALA A 272 40.02 52.49 -105.61
N LYS A 273 38.84 52.57 -104.97
CA LYS A 273 37.59 52.99 -105.60
C LYS A 273 37.67 54.42 -106.11
N LYS A 274 38.21 55.35 -105.32
CA LYS A 274 38.45 56.74 -105.76
C LYS A 274 39.39 56.78 -106.97
N GLN A 275 40.52 56.08 -106.91
CA GLN A 275 41.47 55.99 -108.03
C GLN A 275 40.82 55.41 -109.28
N LEU A 276 39.99 54.36 -109.15
CA LEU A 276 39.26 53.79 -110.27
C LEU A 276 38.30 54.82 -110.88
N THR A 277 37.54 55.56 -110.06
CA THR A 277 36.67 56.63 -110.58
C THR A 277 37.44 57.76 -111.25
N GLU A 278 38.64 58.11 -110.74
CA GLU A 278 39.54 59.09 -111.37
C GLU A 278 40.04 58.58 -112.73
N TYR A 279 40.44 57.31 -112.83
CA TYR A 279 40.83 56.72 -114.11
C TYR A 279 39.67 56.60 -115.09
N GLU A 280 38.48 56.20 -114.64
CA GLU A 280 37.27 56.14 -115.46
C GLU A 280 36.90 57.52 -116.00
N THR A 281 36.93 58.56 -115.14
CA THR A 281 36.65 59.94 -115.56
C THR A 281 37.70 60.46 -116.53
N HIS A 282 39.00 60.23 -116.26
CA HIS A 282 40.08 60.61 -117.17
C HIS A 282 39.99 59.88 -118.52
N TYR A 283 39.74 58.57 -118.53
CA TYR A 283 39.61 57.78 -119.76
C TYR A 283 38.37 58.20 -120.57
N ASN A 284 37.25 58.49 -119.90
CA ASN A 284 36.05 59.02 -120.55
C ASN A 284 36.31 60.40 -121.14
N ALA A 285 37.05 61.28 -120.45
CA ALA A 285 37.47 62.57 -121.00
C ALA A 285 38.37 62.42 -122.24
N LEU A 286 39.38 61.55 -122.17
CA LEU A 286 40.28 61.28 -123.30
C LEU A 286 39.56 60.65 -124.50
N ARG A 287 38.57 59.79 -124.24
CA ARG A 287 37.70 59.22 -125.27
C ARG A 287 36.87 60.31 -125.95
N LYS A 288 36.28 61.21 -125.17
CA LYS A 288 35.53 62.36 -125.69
C LYS A 288 36.42 63.27 -126.54
N GLU A 289 37.63 63.58 -126.08
CA GLU A 289 38.61 64.36 -126.85
C GLU A 289 39.01 63.67 -128.17
N LYS A 290 39.20 62.33 -128.16
CA LYS A 290 39.42 61.57 -129.40
C LYS A 290 38.23 61.59 -130.34
N GLU A 291 37.02 61.47 -129.82
CA GLU A 291 35.78 61.56 -130.61
C GLU A 291 35.64 62.96 -131.23
N GLU A 292 35.93 64.02 -130.46
CA GLU A 292 35.99 65.41 -130.94
C GLU A 292 37.08 65.62 -131.99
N ALA A 293 38.29 65.07 -131.80
CA ALA A 293 39.38 65.16 -132.78
C ALA A 293 39.08 64.40 -134.08
N VAL A 294 38.41 63.25 -134.01
CA VAL A 294 37.94 62.50 -135.18
C VAL A 294 36.82 63.26 -135.89
N ALA A 295 35.88 63.88 -135.15
CA ALA A 295 34.86 64.74 -135.74
C ALA A 295 35.49 65.92 -136.49
N ILE A 296 36.46 66.62 -135.87
CA ILE A 296 37.22 67.70 -136.53
C ILE A 296 37.96 67.20 -137.78
N LYS A 297 38.52 65.98 -137.76
CA LYS A 297 39.17 65.38 -138.94
C LYS A 297 38.16 65.08 -140.05
N ARG A 298 36.99 64.53 -139.72
CA ARG A 298 35.90 64.30 -140.69
C ARG A 298 35.42 65.61 -141.29
N ASP A 299 35.20 66.64 -140.47
CA ASP A 299 34.80 67.97 -140.97
C ASP A 299 35.85 68.57 -141.93
N LYS A 300 37.14 68.34 -141.65
CA LYS A 300 38.24 68.76 -142.54
C LYS A 300 38.35 67.92 -143.82
N GLU A 301 38.10 66.62 -143.75
CA GLU A 301 38.07 65.73 -144.91
C GLU A 301 36.87 66.06 -145.81
N ASP A 302 35.69 66.26 -145.24
CA ASP A 302 34.50 66.71 -145.96
C ASP A 302 34.70 68.11 -146.59
N ALA A 303 35.45 69.00 -145.93
CA ALA A 303 35.83 70.29 -146.52
C ALA A 303 36.79 70.13 -147.71
N LYS A 304 37.79 69.23 -147.60
CA LYS A 304 38.72 68.94 -148.69
C LYS A 304 38.05 68.25 -149.87
N GLU A 305 37.13 67.32 -149.65
CA GLU A 305 36.38 66.69 -150.75
C GLU A 305 35.52 67.71 -151.51
N LYS A 306 34.93 68.68 -150.82
CA LYS A 306 34.23 69.81 -151.46
C LYS A 306 35.20 70.68 -152.28
N GLU A 307 36.44 70.86 -151.83
CA GLU A 307 37.47 71.60 -152.57
C GLU A 307 37.98 70.81 -153.79
N ASP A 308 38.23 69.51 -153.64
CA ASP A 308 38.71 68.62 -154.70
C ASP A 308 37.66 68.39 -155.80
N THR A 309 36.37 68.33 -155.44
CA THR A 309 35.30 68.28 -156.43
C THR A 309 35.17 69.58 -157.23
N MET A 310 35.46 70.73 -156.60
CA MET A 310 35.55 72.03 -157.30
C MET A 310 36.78 72.08 -158.21
N ALA A 311 37.92 71.54 -157.78
CA ALA A 311 39.14 71.46 -158.59
C ALA A 311 38.98 70.54 -159.81
N LYS A 312 38.37 69.35 -159.64
CA LYS A 312 38.09 68.43 -160.75
C LYS A 312 37.19 69.05 -161.82
N ARG A 313 36.22 69.88 -161.43
CA ARG A 313 35.39 70.65 -162.38
C ARG A 313 36.21 71.64 -163.22
N LEU A 314 37.28 72.21 -162.65
CA LEU A 314 38.18 73.11 -163.38
C LEU A 314 39.09 72.34 -164.36
N ASP A 315 39.58 71.16 -163.97
CA ASP A 315 40.42 70.32 -164.84
C ASP A 315 39.64 69.73 -166.03
N ASP A 316 38.39 69.30 -165.83
CA ASP A 316 37.54 68.82 -166.93
C ASP A 316 37.25 69.93 -167.96
N ALA A 317 37.12 71.19 -167.51
CA ALA A 317 36.99 72.34 -168.39
C ALA A 317 38.28 72.58 -169.21
N ALA A 318 39.46 72.37 -168.61
CA ALA A 318 40.74 72.51 -169.29
C ALA A 318 40.97 71.43 -170.38
N ILE A 319 40.55 70.19 -170.13
CA ILE A 319 40.67 69.07 -171.09
C ILE A 319 39.77 69.27 -172.31
N ALA A 320 38.56 69.82 -172.14
CA ALA A 320 37.67 70.16 -173.25
C ALA A 320 38.30 71.18 -174.23
N ILE A 321 39.04 72.17 -173.70
CA ILE A 321 39.73 73.19 -174.50
C ILE A 321 40.91 72.58 -175.27
N GLN A 322 41.69 71.68 -174.66
CA GLN A 322 42.83 71.02 -175.33
C GLN A 322 42.41 70.06 -176.46
N LYS A 323 41.27 69.39 -176.32
CA LYS A 323 40.72 68.51 -177.37
C LYS A 323 40.30 69.29 -178.62
N ALA A 324 39.74 70.50 -178.47
CA ALA A 324 39.36 71.34 -179.60
C ALA A 324 40.57 71.81 -180.44
N TRP A 325 41.73 72.06 -179.80
CA TRP A 325 42.94 72.52 -180.49
C TRP A 325 43.60 71.44 -181.35
N LYS A 326 43.57 70.17 -180.93
CA LYS A 326 44.23 69.06 -181.65
C LYS A 326 43.59 68.76 -183.02
N VAL A 327 42.27 68.87 -183.13
CA VAL A 327 41.51 68.59 -184.37
C VAL A 327 41.81 69.62 -185.47
N HIS A 328 42.11 70.87 -185.11
CA HIS A 328 42.45 71.93 -186.07
C HIS A 328 43.86 71.77 -186.67
N ARG A 329 44.76 71.03 -186.01
CA ARG A 329 46.17 70.91 -186.45
C ARG A 329 46.39 69.81 -187.50
N GLU A 330 45.60 68.74 -187.49
CA GLU A 330 45.78 67.58 -188.38
C GLU A 330 45.13 67.75 -189.77
N SER A 331 44.28 68.76 -189.96
CA SER A 331 43.55 69.02 -191.22
C SER A 331 44.31 69.91 -192.23
N ALA A 332 45.52 70.41 -191.90
CA ALA A 332 46.21 71.45 -192.66
C ALA A 332 47.43 71.00 -193.50
N GLU A 333 47.86 69.73 -193.49
CA GLU A 333 49.23 69.38 -193.95
C GLU A 333 49.33 68.19 -194.93
N LYS A 334 48.59 68.22 -196.06
CA LYS A 334 48.94 67.49 -197.31
C LYS A 334 48.65 68.33 -198.58
N VAL A 335 49.71 68.54 -199.40
CA VAL A 335 49.84 69.10 -200.78
C VAL A 335 50.19 70.62 -200.88
N ALA A 336 51.25 71.19 -201.52
CA ALA A 336 52.58 70.84 -202.14
C ALA A 336 53.21 72.17 -202.71
N PRO A 337 54.43 72.32 -203.36
CA PRO A 337 55.50 71.36 -203.76
C PRO A 337 57.03 71.78 -203.66
N LYS A 338 57.90 70.73 -203.61
CA LYS A 338 59.26 70.44 -204.20
C LYS A 338 60.63 71.08 -203.78
N ALA A 339 61.57 70.17 -203.42
CA ALA A 339 63.08 70.16 -203.56
C ALA A 339 63.94 71.06 -202.63
N LYS A 340 65.15 70.74 -202.09
CA LYS A 340 66.15 69.64 -202.20
C LYS A 340 67.21 69.69 -201.05
N LYS A 341 67.45 68.55 -200.39
CA LYS A 341 68.72 67.87 -199.95
C LYS A 341 69.67 68.34 -198.80
N LYS A 342 70.11 67.28 -198.06
CA LYS A 342 71.30 67.04 -197.18
C LYS A 342 71.14 67.54 -195.73
N LYS A 343 71.33 66.72 -194.69
CA LYS A 343 72.28 65.61 -194.49
C LYS A 343 71.64 64.45 -193.72
#